data_AF-D1YH13-F1
#
_entry.id   AF-D1YH13-F1
#
_cell.length_a   1.000
_cell.length_b   1.000
_cell.length_c   1.000
_cell.angle_alpha   90.00
_cell.angle_beta   90.00
_cell.angle_gamma   90.00
#
_symmetry.space_group_name_H-M   'P 1'
#
loop_
_entity.id
_entity.type
_entity.pdbx_description
1 polymer ?
#
loop_
_entity_poly.entity_id
_entity_poly.type
_entity_poly.pdbx_seq_one_letter_code
_entity_poly.pdbx_strand_id
1 'polypeptide(L)'
;MALQKRTGEYFLYGEGNPGSKWAEKVPYDNAYIAGADIQPLTFEQAQDWFEKANNADPELATDEVYDQEFGTLSNPNEAKAEKVQVKLYLNKLAKRKLERLAQKQGKTQSDIVESLIMSE
;
A
#
# COMPACT_ATOMS: atom_id res chain seq x y z
N MET A 1 -5.44 0.41 -14.31
CA MET A 1 -5.08 -0.83 -13.61
C MET A 1 -4.38 -0.44 -12.31
N ALA A 2 -4.89 -0.85 -11.15
CA ALA A 2 -4.17 -0.64 -9.89
C ALA A 2 -3.06 -1.68 -9.75
N LEU A 3 -1.92 -1.26 -9.22
CA LEU A 3 -0.72 -2.07 -9.06
C LEU A 3 -0.12 -1.81 -7.68
N GLN A 4 0.47 -2.84 -7.08
CA GLN A 4 1.23 -2.73 -5.84
C GLN A 4 2.73 -2.70 -6.16
N LYS A 5 3.47 -1.75 -5.58
CA LYS A 5 4.94 -1.79 -5.60
C LYS A 5 5.41 -2.89 -4.66
N ARG A 6 6.64 -3.37 -4.88
CA ARG A 6 7.36 -4.26 -3.95
C ARG A 6 7.40 -3.75 -2.50
N THR A 7 7.28 -2.44 -2.28
CA THR A 7 7.27 -1.82 -0.95
C THR A 7 5.89 -1.83 -0.28
N GLY A 8 4.85 -2.37 -0.91
CA GLY A 8 3.47 -2.39 -0.41
C GLY A 8 2.66 -1.13 -0.74
N GLU A 9 3.25 -0.15 -1.44
CA GLU A 9 2.54 1.05 -1.88
C GLU A 9 1.65 0.74 -3.09
N TYR A 10 0.37 1.08 -3.02
CA TYR A 10 -0.53 1.00 -4.15
C TYR A 10 -0.45 2.25 -5.04
N PHE A 11 -0.60 2.05 -6.34
CA PHE A 11 -0.76 3.14 -7.29
C PHE A 11 -1.71 2.73 -8.42
N LEU A 12 -2.37 3.73 -8.98
CA LEU A 12 -3.21 3.58 -10.15
C LEU A 12 -2.50 4.17 -11.34
N TYR A 13 -2.23 3.32 -12.33
CA TYR A 13 -1.92 3.80 -13.67
C TYR A 13 -3.21 3.95 -14.45
N GLY A 14 -3.35 5.07 -15.16
CA GLY A 14 -4.39 5.23 -16.15
C GLY A 14 -3.99 6.14 -17.29
N GLU A 15 -4.61 5.85 -18.42
CA GLU A 15 -4.53 6.65 -19.63
C GLU A 15 -5.91 7.27 -19.87
N GLY A 16 -5.93 8.42 -20.53
CA GLY A 16 -7.21 9.01 -20.86
C GLY A 16 -7.13 10.14 -21.85
N ASN A 17 -8.31 10.51 -22.32
CA ASN A 17 -8.49 11.59 -23.29
C ASN A 17 -8.30 12.98 -22.62
N PRO A 18 -8.30 14.07 -23.41
CA PRO A 18 -8.14 15.43 -22.89
C PRO A 18 -9.14 15.88 -21.81
N GLY A 19 -10.29 15.22 -21.68
CA GLY A 19 -11.31 15.52 -20.66
C GLY A 19 -11.25 14.62 -19.43
N SER A 20 -10.30 13.68 -19.39
CA SER A 20 -10.15 12.72 -18.30
C SER A 20 -9.25 13.26 -17.19
N LYS A 21 -9.30 12.60 -16.03
CA LYS A 21 -8.37 12.85 -14.91
C LYS A 21 -6.89 12.57 -15.23
N TRP A 22 -6.62 11.94 -16.37
CA TRP A 22 -5.30 11.57 -16.86
C TRP A 22 -4.81 12.51 -17.97
N ALA A 23 -5.54 13.58 -18.27
CA ALA A 23 -5.19 14.52 -19.31
C ALA A 23 -3.88 15.26 -18.98
N GLU A 24 -3.00 15.37 -19.98
CA GLU A 24 -1.76 16.12 -19.86
C GLU A 24 -1.98 17.58 -20.27
N LYS A 25 -1.48 18.52 -19.47
CA LYS A 25 -1.56 19.95 -19.80
C LYS A 25 -0.46 20.32 -20.77
N VAL A 26 -0.81 20.96 -21.89
CA VAL A 26 0.17 21.46 -22.85
C VAL A 26 0.97 22.61 -22.21
N PRO A 27 2.31 22.52 -22.13
CA PRO A 27 3.11 23.64 -21.67
C PRO A 27 2.90 24.83 -22.62
N TYR A 28 2.59 26.01 -22.07
CA TYR A 28 2.36 27.27 -22.80
C TYR A 28 1.00 27.44 -23.49
N ASP A 29 0.05 26.54 -23.27
CA ASP A 29 -1.34 26.70 -23.68
C ASP A 29 -2.29 26.36 -22.51
N ASN A 30 -3.57 26.73 -22.63
CA ASN A 30 -4.65 26.30 -21.73
C ASN A 30 -5.35 25.04 -22.23
N ALA A 31 -4.80 24.40 -23.26
CA ALA A 31 -5.28 23.13 -23.80
C ALA A 31 -4.79 21.94 -22.98
N TYR A 32 -5.60 20.88 -22.99
CA TYR A 32 -5.26 19.56 -22.47
C TYR A 32 -5.22 18.57 -23.63
N ILE A 33 -4.32 17.60 -23.56
CA ILE A 33 -4.20 16.50 -24.52
C ILE A 33 -4.45 15.16 -23.82
N ALA A 34 -4.59 14.10 -24.61
CA ALA A 34 -4.60 12.76 -24.05
C ALA A 34 -3.28 12.51 -23.31
N GLY A 35 -3.35 11.84 -22.17
CA GLY A 35 -2.20 11.65 -21.29
C GLY A 35 -2.30 10.38 -20.48
N ALA A 36 -1.24 10.13 -19.73
CA ALA A 36 -1.13 9.02 -18.80
C ALA A 36 -0.42 9.49 -17.54
N ASP A 37 -0.86 9.03 -16.37
CA ASP A 37 -0.22 9.36 -15.10
C ASP A 37 -0.28 8.17 -14.11
N ILE A 38 0.57 8.24 -13.10
CA ILE A 38 0.62 7.29 -11.99
C ILE A 38 0.24 8.03 -10.71
N GLN A 39 -0.90 7.66 -10.13
CA GLN A 39 -1.38 8.25 -8.88
C GLN A 39 -1.20 7.26 -7.72
N PRO A 40 -0.52 7.64 -6.62
CA PRO A 40 -0.47 6.80 -5.43
C PRO A 40 -1.87 6.66 -4.82
N LEU A 41 -2.18 5.48 -4.28
CA LEU A 41 -3.43 5.19 -3.59
C LEU A 41 -3.16 4.80 -2.14
N THR A 42 -4.09 5.17 -1.24
CA THR A 42 -4.15 4.53 0.09
C THR A 42 -4.64 3.09 -0.03
N PHE A 43 -4.50 2.32 1.05
CA PHE A 43 -5.01 0.95 1.10
C PHE A 43 -6.52 0.90 0.80
N GLU A 44 -7.31 1.77 1.43
CA GLU A 44 -8.76 1.84 1.25
C GLU A 44 -9.14 2.26 -0.17
N GLN A 45 -8.38 3.20 -0.77
CA GLN A 45 -8.59 3.62 -2.15
C GLN A 45 -8.24 2.52 -3.16
N ALA A 46 -7.23 1.70 -2.86
CA ALA A 46 -6.86 0.55 -3.67
C ALA A 46 -7.94 -0.54 -3.57
N GLN A 47 -8.45 -0.81 -2.37
CA GLN A 47 -9.53 -1.75 -2.13
C GLN A 47 -10.82 -1.33 -2.86
N ASP A 48 -11.25 -0.07 -2.70
CA ASP A 48 -12.43 0.49 -3.38
C ASP A 48 -12.27 0.45 -4.91
N TRP A 49 -11.06 0.69 -5.43
CA TRP A 49 -10.80 0.53 -6.86
C TRP A 49 -10.96 -0.92 -7.31
N PHE A 50 -10.43 -1.89 -6.57
CA PHE A 50 -10.53 -3.32 -6.87
C PHE A 50 -11.98 -3.79 -6.86
N GLU A 51 -12.76 -3.40 -5.86
CA GLU A 51 -14.20 -3.73 -5.77
C GLU A 51 -14.97 -3.14 -6.96
N LYS A 52 -14.70 -1.89 -7.34
CA LYS A 52 -15.33 -1.24 -8.50
C LYS A 52 -14.92 -1.89 -9.82
N ALA A 53 -13.64 -2.28 -9.94
CA ALA A 53 -13.13 -2.96 -11.12
C ALA A 53 -13.79 -4.34 -11.28
N ASN A 54 -13.85 -5.14 -10.21
CA ASN A 54 -14.50 -6.47 -10.22
C ASN A 54 -15.98 -6.37 -10.61
N ASN A 55 -16.70 -5.39 -10.05
CA ASN A 55 -18.10 -5.13 -10.39
C ASN A 55 -18.31 -4.71 -11.85
N ALA A 56 -17.33 -4.03 -12.47
CA ALA A 56 -17.42 -3.58 -13.86
C ALA A 56 -17.01 -4.69 -14.84
N ASP A 57 -15.97 -5.44 -14.50
CA ASP A 57 -15.44 -6.56 -15.26
C ASP A 57 -14.70 -7.52 -14.30
N PRO A 58 -15.25 -8.72 -14.06
CA PRO A 58 -14.66 -9.69 -13.14
C PRO A 58 -13.24 -10.14 -13.52
N GLU A 59 -12.82 -9.99 -14.78
CA GLU A 59 -11.45 -10.33 -15.21
C GLU A 59 -10.42 -9.26 -14.82
N LEU A 60 -10.84 -8.02 -14.53
CA LEU A 60 -9.94 -6.94 -14.15
C LEU A 60 -9.45 -7.02 -12.69
N ALA A 61 -10.21 -7.72 -11.84
CA ALA A 61 -9.98 -7.80 -10.41
C ALA A 61 -10.63 -9.06 -9.84
N THR A 62 -9.96 -10.21 -10.03
CA THR A 62 -10.48 -11.49 -9.58
C THR A 62 -10.53 -11.58 -8.05
N ASP A 63 -11.47 -12.38 -7.52
CA ASP A 63 -11.60 -12.63 -6.10
C ASP A 63 -10.30 -13.22 -5.49
N GLU A 64 -9.55 -14.01 -6.25
CA GLU A 64 -8.23 -14.54 -5.83
C GLU A 64 -7.19 -13.43 -5.57
N VAL A 65 -7.11 -12.45 -6.47
CA VAL A 65 -6.21 -11.30 -6.30
C VAL A 65 -6.68 -10.41 -5.16
N TYR A 66 -8.00 -10.25 -5.02
CA TYR A 66 -8.59 -9.50 -3.91
C TYR A 66 -8.24 -10.14 -2.56
N ASP A 67 -8.44 -11.44 -2.40
CA ASP A 67 -8.16 -12.16 -1.15
C ASP A 67 -6.66 -12.17 -0.81
N GLN A 68 -5.79 -12.23 -1.82
CA GLN A 68 -4.34 -12.17 -1.60
C GLN A 68 -3.91 -10.79 -1.05
N GLU A 69 -4.48 -9.71 -1.57
CA GLU A 69 -4.00 -8.34 -1.29
C GLU A 69 -4.79 -7.63 -0.18
N PHE A 70 -6.07 -7.98 0.00
CA PHE A 70 -7.00 -7.34 0.94
C PHE A 70 -7.70 -8.34 1.87
N GLY A 71 -7.50 -9.65 1.66
CA GLY A 71 -8.09 -10.67 2.51
C GLY A 71 -7.67 -10.51 3.97
N THR A 72 -8.53 -11.01 4.85
CA THR A 72 -8.27 -10.96 6.29
C THR A 72 -6.96 -11.71 6.59
N LEU A 73 -6.04 -11.10 7.34
CA LEU A 73 -4.83 -11.73 7.90
C LEU A 73 -5.16 -12.80 8.96
N SER A 74 -6.26 -13.54 8.78
CA SER A 74 -6.80 -14.55 9.67
C SER A 74 -6.14 -15.89 9.37
N ASN A 75 -4.98 -16.12 9.96
CA ASN A 75 -4.70 -17.40 10.63
C ASN A 75 -3.46 -17.28 11.54
N PRO A 76 -3.65 -16.95 12.83
CA PRO A 76 -2.57 -16.92 13.83
C PRO A 76 -1.86 -18.27 14.01
N ASN A 77 -2.44 -19.37 13.52
CA ASN A 77 -1.92 -20.73 13.68
C ASN A 77 -0.98 -21.20 12.54
N GLU A 78 -0.87 -20.46 11.44
CA GLU A 78 0.19 -20.69 10.44
C GLU A 78 1.47 -19.90 10.73
N ALA A 79 1.44 -19.06 11.78
CA ALA A 79 2.54 -18.24 12.24
C ALA A 79 3.64 -19.05 12.98
N LYS A 80 4.20 -20.09 12.35
CA LYS A 80 5.67 -20.25 12.46
C LYS A 80 6.29 -19.13 11.62
N ALA A 81 6.15 -17.91 12.14
CA ALA A 81 6.40 -16.66 11.46
C ALA A 81 7.85 -16.62 11.01
N GLU A 82 8.06 -16.79 9.71
CA GLU A 82 9.35 -16.53 9.10
C GLU A 82 9.66 -15.04 9.32
N LYS A 83 10.77 -14.75 10.00
CA LYS A 83 11.18 -13.36 10.24
C LYS A 83 11.67 -12.75 8.94
N VAL A 84 10.95 -11.77 8.41
CA VAL A 84 11.36 -11.00 7.24
C VAL A 84 12.14 -9.75 7.65
N GLN A 85 13.24 -9.45 6.94
CA GLN A 85 14.01 -8.24 7.19
C GLN A 85 13.33 -7.02 6.53
N VAL A 86 12.97 -6.02 7.34
CA VAL A 86 12.40 -4.74 6.87
C VAL A 86 13.41 -3.60 6.97
N LYS A 87 13.41 -2.71 5.97
CA LYS A 87 14.19 -1.45 5.98
C LYS A 87 13.22 -0.29 6.14
N LEU A 88 13.37 0.48 7.21
CA LEU A 88 12.46 1.57 7.57
C LEU A 88 13.24 2.84 7.89
N TYR A 89 12.69 4.00 7.55
CA TYR A 89 13.18 5.29 8.00
C TYR A 89 12.39 5.74 9.23
N LEU A 90 13.11 6.05 10.32
CA LEU A 90 12.53 6.60 11.54
C LEU A 90 13.22 7.91 11.88
N ASN A 91 12.48 8.88 12.40
CA ASN A 91 13.12 10.07 12.96
C ASN A 91 13.96 9.71 14.20
N LYS A 92 14.96 10.54 14.50
CA LYS A 92 15.92 10.29 15.60
C LYS A 92 15.23 10.11 16.96
N LEU A 93 14.14 10.82 17.22
CA LEU A 93 13.40 10.74 18.48
C LEU A 93 12.68 9.39 18.62
N ALA A 94 12.02 8.93 17.56
CA ALA A 94 11.33 7.64 17.51
C ALA A 94 12.33 6.49 17.71
N LYS A 95 13.49 6.54 17.05
CA LYS A 95 14.57 5.55 17.25
C LYS A 95 15.04 5.48 18.70
N ARG A 96 15.28 6.63 19.34
CA ARG A 96 15.69 6.67 20.76
C ARG A 96 14.60 6.15 21.71
N LYS A 97 13.32 6.42 21.41
CA LYS A 97 12.20 5.87 22.18
C LYS A 97 12.13 4.35 22.05
N LEU A 98 12.28 3.82 20.84
CA LEU A 98 12.31 2.39 20.57
C LEU A 98 13.46 1.69 21.32
N GLU A 99 14.66 2.26 21.31
CA GLU A 99 15.82 1.74 22.07
C GLU A 99 15.55 1.67 23.57
N ARG A 100 14.96 2.71 24.15
CA ARG A 100 14.61 2.74 25.58
C ARG A 100 13.52 1.72 25.93
N LEU A 101 12.52 1.55 25.07
CA LEU A 101 11.46 0.55 25.26
C LEU A 101 12.02 -0.86 25.23
N ALA A 102 12.87 -1.16 24.25
CA ALA A 102 13.56 -2.44 24.13
C ALA A 102 14.39 -2.75 25.39
N GLN A 103 15.19 -1.78 25.86
CA GLN A 103 15.99 -1.92 27.08
C GLN A 103 15.14 -2.13 28.34
N LYS A 104 14.06 -1.33 28.50
CA LYS A 104 13.18 -1.42 29.67
C LYS A 104 12.45 -2.75 29.77
N GLN A 105 12.09 -3.34 28.63
CA GLN A 105 11.33 -4.58 28.56
C GLN A 105 12.20 -5.83 28.39
N GLY A 106 13.52 -5.66 28.18
CA GLY A 106 14.42 -6.79 27.88
C GLY A 106 14.10 -7.49 26.56
N LYS A 107 13.47 -6.79 25.60
CA LYS A 107 13.04 -7.32 24.30
C LYS A 107 13.88 -6.73 23.16
N THR A 108 13.87 -7.38 22.00
CA THR A 108 14.49 -6.79 20.81
C THR A 108 13.61 -5.66 20.25
N GLN A 109 14.20 -4.77 19.45
CA GLN A 109 13.42 -3.73 18.77
C GLN A 109 12.37 -4.33 17.82
N SER A 110 12.67 -5.47 17.18
CA SER A 110 11.74 -6.21 16.34
C SER A 110 10.52 -6.67 17.14
N ASP A 111 10.72 -7.28 18.32
CA ASP A 111 9.60 -7.76 19.14
C ASP A 111 8.70 -6.62 19.63
N ILE A 112 9.29 -5.43 19.88
CA ILE A 112 8.53 -4.23 20.24
C ILE A 112 7.69 -3.73 19.06
N VAL A 113 8.28 -3.66 17.86
CA VAL A 113 7.58 -3.22 16.64
C VAL A 113 6.46 -4.19 16.29
N GLU A 114 6.74 -5.49 16.32
CA GLU A 114 5.75 -6.54 16.06
C GLU A 114 4.60 -6.49 17.05
N SER A 115 4.89 -6.35 18.35
CA SER A 115 3.85 -6.22 19.38
C SER A 115 2.98 -4.97 19.19
N LEU A 116 3.53 -3.87 18.67
CA LEU A 116 2.75 -2.65 18.42
C LEU A 116 1.83 -2.83 17.21
N ILE A 117 2.34 -3.44 16.13
CA ILE A 117 1.57 -3.71 14.91
C ILE A 117 0.43 -4.70 15.20
N MET A 118 0.71 -5.78 15.93
CA MET A 118 -0.29 -6.80 16.27
C MET A 118 -1.26 -6.37 17.38
N SER A 119 -1.12 -5.15 17.91
CA SER A 119 -1.99 -4.59 18.95
C SER A 119 -2.98 -3.53 18.46
N GLU A 120 -2.84 -3.08 17.21
CA GLU A 120 -3.87 -2.30 16.50
C GLU A 120 -5.01 -3.23 16.02
#